data_AF-A0A0S3U8L6-F1
#
_entry.id   AF-A0A0S3U8L6-F1
#
_cell.length_a   1.000
_cell.length_b   1.000
_cell.length_c   1.000
_cell.angle_alpha   90.00
_cell.angle_beta   90.00
_cell.angle_gamma   90.00
#
_symmetry.space_group_name_H-M   'P 1'
#
loop_
_entity.id
_entity.type
_entity.pdbx_description
1 polymer ?
#
loop_
_entity_poly.entity_id
_entity_poly.type
_entity_poly.pdbx_seq_one_letter_code
_entity_poly.pdbx_strand_id
1 'polypeptide(L)'
;MIRDRTSGCSIRQVADQRSCSELRSTIAVLLWFRPDVILVWGNLMRVTLKRSLMSIALSLFTIGNLSSLTALTAVLAGVGILSTLQTASATSITGGGYRASLEAYSFENITSADSVLNNDNSTALLPTSLNFSFRFFGVDYNRFQVSSNGFLALGTSTSPPATDSRPENLNLNSLTTNIGPTIAAFWDDLDFGGSYGTAFYAVRGTQQQGDRRLIVQWNQAGVGGTNNGGDITFQAVLFENSGDILLSYADTFFGSGVANNNGGSATVGISDGQPNGQRLQWSYNTPFSGYAPPQTGPTIRFRRITP
;
A
#
# COMPACT_ATOMS: atom_id res chain seq x y z
N MET A 1 2.56 -20.85 69.32
CA MET A 1 2.10 -22.02 70.10
C MET A 1 0.57 -21.91 70.21
N ILE A 2 -0.13 -22.94 69.72
CA ILE A 2 -1.56 -23.30 69.86
C ILE A 2 -2.61 -22.50 69.03
N ARG A 3 -3.49 -23.32 68.41
CA ARG A 3 -4.62 -23.10 67.47
C ARG A 3 -5.83 -22.44 68.19
N ASP A 4 -6.97 -22.05 67.62
CA ASP A 4 -7.75 -22.52 66.46
C ASP A 4 -8.89 -21.50 66.17
N ARG A 5 -9.39 -21.57 64.93
CA ARG A 5 -10.78 -21.40 64.48
C ARG A 5 -11.45 -20.02 64.41
N THR A 6 -11.78 -19.71 63.15
CA THR A 6 -12.93 -18.91 62.67
C THR A 6 -12.94 -17.42 62.98
N SER A 7 -13.01 -16.63 61.89
CA SER A 7 -13.28 -15.19 61.80
C SER A 7 -12.20 -14.22 62.32
N GLY A 8 -11.74 -13.33 61.43
CA GLY A 8 -11.06 -12.09 61.81
C GLY A 8 -9.67 -11.89 61.19
N CYS A 9 -9.62 -11.58 59.89
CA CYS A 9 -8.42 -10.99 59.32
C CYS A 9 -8.34 -9.52 59.78
N SER A 10 -7.29 -9.17 60.52
CA SER A 10 -6.94 -7.78 60.85
C SER A 10 -5.75 -7.36 59.97
N ILE A 11 -5.90 -6.26 59.24
CA ILE A 11 -4.80 -5.65 58.49
C ILE A 11 -4.39 -4.38 59.23
N ARG A 12 -3.14 -4.35 59.69
CA ARG A 12 -2.48 -3.16 60.25
C ARG A 12 -2.15 -2.19 59.11
N GLN A 13 -2.54 -0.94 59.34
CA GLN A 13 -2.25 0.23 58.52
C GLN A 13 -0.77 0.63 58.68
N VAL A 14 -0.07 0.90 57.57
CA VAL A 14 1.17 1.69 57.58
C VAL A 14 1.00 2.81 56.56
N ALA A 15 0.96 4.03 57.06
CA ALA A 15 1.03 5.27 56.29
C ALA A 15 2.44 5.85 56.46
N ASP A 16 3.03 6.37 55.39
CA ASP A 16 3.89 7.54 55.50
C ASP A 16 3.71 8.45 54.27
N GLN A 17 3.76 9.75 54.54
CA GLN A 17 3.33 10.87 53.71
C GLN A 17 4.50 11.68 53.12
N ARG A 18 4.12 12.61 52.23
CA ARG A 18 4.79 13.84 51.71
C ARG A 18 5.34 13.62 50.29
N SER A 19 4.95 14.38 49.26
CA SER A 19 4.66 15.83 49.19
C SER A 19 3.94 16.20 47.87
N CYS A 20 3.34 17.41 47.85
CA CYS A 20 2.76 18.17 46.71
C CYS A 20 1.25 18.02 46.41
N SER A 21 0.49 18.89 47.09
CA SER A 21 -0.63 19.76 46.64
C SER A 21 -1.47 19.39 45.39
N GLU A 22 -2.78 19.43 45.62
CA GLU A 22 -3.92 19.49 44.70
C GLU A 22 -4.62 18.16 44.34
N LEU A 23 -5.46 17.68 45.27
CA LEU A 23 -6.57 16.77 44.96
C LEU A 23 -7.86 17.36 45.54
N ARG A 24 -8.68 17.98 44.69
CA ARG A 24 -10.09 18.27 45.00
C ARG A 24 -10.97 17.18 44.40
N SER A 25 -11.74 16.56 45.29
CA SER A 25 -12.99 15.80 45.07
C SER A 25 -12.93 14.53 44.22
N THR A 26 -12.96 13.37 44.89
CA THR A 26 -13.48 12.12 44.33
C THR A 26 -14.64 11.65 45.19
N ILE A 27 -15.85 11.67 44.63
CA ILE A 27 -17.04 11.03 45.19
C ILE A 27 -16.91 9.53 44.90
N ALA A 28 -16.83 8.71 45.95
CA ALA A 28 -16.84 7.25 45.84
C ALA A 28 -18.27 6.74 45.92
N VAL A 29 -18.74 6.06 44.88
CA VAL A 29 -19.99 5.28 44.89
C VAL A 29 -19.61 3.81 45.04
N LEU A 30 -19.90 3.24 46.21
CA LEU A 30 -19.73 1.81 46.51
C LEU A 30 -20.99 1.06 46.03
N LEU A 31 -20.84 0.18 45.04
CA LEU A 31 -21.85 -0.83 44.71
C LEU A 31 -21.31 -2.21 45.11
N TRP A 32 -22.10 -2.95 45.90
CA TRP A 32 -21.71 -4.19 46.56
C TRP A 32 -22.09 -5.40 45.69
N PHE A 33 -21.10 -6.18 45.23
CA PHE A 33 -21.31 -7.47 44.55
C PHE A 33 -20.27 -8.50 45.03
N ARG A 34 -20.70 -9.45 45.89
CA ARG A 34 -20.07 -10.76 46.23
C ARG A 34 -18.63 -10.72 46.80
N PRO A 35 -18.21 -11.71 47.62
CA PRO A 35 -17.04 -11.57 48.51
C PRO A 35 -15.67 -11.85 47.86
N ASP A 36 -15.58 -12.07 46.55
CA ASP A 36 -14.40 -12.76 45.97
C ASP A 36 -13.58 -11.89 44.98
N VAL A 37 -13.87 -10.60 44.84
CA VAL A 37 -13.13 -9.69 43.95
C VAL A 37 -12.87 -8.34 44.61
N ILE A 38 -11.59 -8.01 44.83
CA ILE A 38 -11.16 -6.66 45.23
C ILE A 38 -10.57 -5.97 43.99
N LEU A 39 -11.22 -4.90 43.53
CA LEU A 39 -10.66 -3.97 42.54
C LEU A 39 -10.00 -2.81 43.28
N VAL A 40 -8.67 -2.74 43.24
CA VAL A 40 -7.90 -1.57 43.67
C VAL A 40 -7.54 -0.75 42.44
N TRP A 41 -8.04 0.48 42.35
CA TRP A 41 -7.61 1.45 41.34
C TRP A 41 -6.60 2.42 41.95
N GLY A 42 -5.35 2.34 41.49
CA GLY A 42 -4.28 3.31 41.77
C GLY A 42 -4.03 4.20 40.54
N ASN A 43 -3.62 5.44 40.81
CA ASN A 43 -3.53 6.57 39.88
C ASN A 43 -3.02 6.29 38.46
N LEU A 44 -3.67 7.00 37.52
CA LEU A 44 -3.25 7.25 36.14
C LEU A 44 -1.74 7.45 35.99
N MET A 45 -1.07 6.49 35.33
CA MET A 45 0.13 6.82 34.56
C MET A 45 -0.31 7.68 33.36
N ARG A 46 0.32 8.85 33.24
CA ARG A 46 0.26 9.71 32.06
C ARG A 46 1.02 9.00 30.93
N VAL A 47 0.34 8.14 30.17
CA VAL A 47 0.91 7.55 28.95
C VAL A 47 0.88 8.62 27.86
N THR A 48 2.02 9.24 27.59
CA THR A 48 2.24 9.94 26.32
C THR A 48 2.28 8.88 25.22
N LEU A 49 1.21 8.82 24.40
CA LEU A 49 1.12 7.92 23.25
C LEU A 49 2.22 8.24 22.23
N LYS A 50 3.35 7.51 22.29
CA LYS A 50 4.11 7.17 21.08
C LYS A 50 3.37 6.02 20.42
N ARG A 51 2.82 6.28 19.23
CA ARG A 51 2.04 5.34 18.40
C ARG A 51 2.73 3.97 18.34
N SER A 52 2.20 3.00 19.08
CA SER A 52 2.43 1.57 18.87
C SER A 52 1.13 0.85 19.23
N LEU A 53 0.67 0.04 18.27
CA LEU A 53 -0.60 -0.67 18.29
C LEU A 53 -0.63 -1.71 19.42
N MET A 54 -1.63 -1.65 20.29
CA MET A 54 -1.88 -2.67 21.33
C MET A 54 -3.23 -3.32 21.05
N SER A 55 -3.22 -4.60 20.67
CA SER A 55 -4.41 -5.40 20.40
C SER A 55 -5.12 -5.78 21.70
N ILE A 56 -6.43 -5.53 21.78
CA ILE A 56 -7.30 -6.02 22.86
C ILE A 56 -8.01 -7.28 22.35
N ALA A 57 -7.76 -8.43 22.98
CA ALA A 57 -8.49 -9.67 22.70
C ALA A 57 -9.76 -9.72 23.57
N LEU A 58 -10.93 -9.74 22.94
CA LEU A 58 -12.21 -9.93 23.62
C LEU A 58 -12.58 -11.41 23.57
N SER A 59 -12.61 -12.08 24.73
CA SER A 59 -13.03 -13.48 24.84
C SER A 59 -14.55 -13.55 25.00
N LEU A 60 -15.28 -14.08 24.01
CA LEU A 60 -16.72 -14.33 24.11
C LEU A 60 -16.97 -15.72 24.75
N PHE A 61 -17.55 -15.73 25.95
CA PHE A 61 -18.16 -16.93 26.52
C PHE A 61 -19.61 -17.05 26.04
N THR A 62 -19.93 -18.11 25.31
CA THR A 62 -21.31 -18.49 24.96
C THR A 62 -21.94 -19.28 26.11
N ILE A 63 -23.01 -18.76 26.72
CA ILE A 63 -23.95 -19.55 27.52
C ILE A 63 -25.22 -19.76 26.69
N GLY A 64 -25.69 -21.00 26.66
CA GLY A 64 -26.57 -21.56 25.64
C GLY A 64 -28.05 -21.16 25.64
N ASN A 65 -28.65 -21.58 24.52
CA ASN A 65 -30.06 -21.74 24.13
C ASN A 65 -30.94 -20.50 23.96
N LEU A 66 -31.33 -20.34 22.69
CA LEU A 66 -32.13 -19.27 22.10
C LEU A 66 -33.60 -19.29 22.55
N SER A 67 -34.15 -18.11 22.83
CA SER A 67 -35.45 -17.71 22.28
C SER A 67 -35.66 -16.20 22.43
N SER A 68 -35.98 -15.53 21.32
CA SER A 68 -36.31 -14.10 21.14
C SER A 68 -35.16 -13.13 20.83
N LEU A 69 -35.20 -12.62 19.60
CA LEU A 69 -34.23 -11.76 18.92
C LEU A 69 -34.34 -10.28 19.34
N THR A 70 -34.64 -10.00 20.61
CA THR A 70 -34.85 -8.63 21.14
C THR A 70 -33.99 -8.29 22.36
N ALA A 71 -33.12 -9.18 22.80
CA ALA A 71 -32.26 -8.95 23.98
C ALA A 71 -30.80 -8.58 23.67
N LEU A 72 -30.38 -8.50 22.40
CA LEU A 72 -28.98 -8.20 22.02
C LEU A 72 -28.73 -6.75 21.55
N THR A 73 -29.60 -5.82 21.93
CA THR A 73 -29.39 -4.37 21.74
C THR A 73 -29.42 -3.58 23.05
N ALA A 74 -29.61 -4.23 24.20
CA ALA A 74 -29.76 -3.55 25.49
C ALA A 74 -28.50 -3.54 26.39
N VAL A 75 -27.36 -4.09 25.96
CA VAL A 75 -26.11 -4.10 26.77
C VAL A 75 -25.05 -3.11 26.27
N LEU A 76 -25.20 -2.52 25.09
CA LEU A 76 -24.23 -1.55 24.54
C LEU A 76 -24.64 -0.08 24.67
N ALA A 77 -25.82 0.22 25.22
CA ALA A 77 -26.29 1.60 25.40
C ALA A 77 -25.84 2.24 26.74
N GLY A 78 -25.22 1.48 27.66
CA GLY A 78 -24.85 1.96 29.01
C GLY A 78 -23.37 2.32 29.20
N VAL A 79 -22.51 2.00 28.23
CA VAL A 79 -21.11 2.44 28.19
C VAL A 79 -20.95 3.05 26.82
N GLY A 80 -20.84 4.38 26.75
CA GLY A 80 -20.76 5.17 25.51
C GLY A 80 -19.52 4.88 24.68
N ILE A 81 -19.39 3.65 24.20
CA ILE A 81 -18.47 3.23 23.15
C ILE A 81 -19.37 2.83 21.99
N LEU A 82 -19.94 3.85 21.33
CA LEU A 82 -20.11 3.72 19.89
C LEU A 82 -18.69 3.53 19.36
N SER A 83 -18.27 2.28 19.16
CA SER A 83 -17.17 2.00 18.26
C SER A 83 -17.69 2.40 16.89
N THR A 84 -17.48 3.66 16.51
CA THR A 84 -17.47 4.02 15.11
C THR A 84 -16.39 3.15 14.50
N LEU A 85 -16.80 2.05 13.86
CA LEU A 85 -15.99 1.42 12.83
C LEU A 85 -15.86 2.49 11.75
N GLN A 86 -14.87 3.36 11.94
CA GLN A 86 -14.42 4.27 10.91
C GLN A 86 -13.80 3.33 9.88
N THR A 87 -14.61 2.92 8.90
CA THR A 87 -14.09 2.29 7.69
C THR A 87 -13.08 3.30 7.16
N ALA A 88 -11.80 2.97 7.28
CA ALA A 88 -10.77 3.73 6.60
C ALA A 88 -11.15 3.68 5.13
N SER A 89 -11.63 4.81 4.59
CA SER A 89 -11.92 4.91 3.16
C SER A 89 -10.61 4.56 2.46
N ALA A 90 -10.58 3.40 1.80
CA ALA A 90 -9.42 3.02 0.99
C ALA A 90 -9.18 4.16 0.01
N THR A 91 -7.99 4.78 0.09
CA THR A 91 -7.62 5.87 -0.83
C THR A 91 -7.81 5.36 -2.25
N SER A 92 -8.77 5.96 -2.96
CA SER A 92 -9.02 5.63 -4.35
C SER A 92 -9.38 6.89 -5.12
N ILE A 93 -8.91 6.94 -6.35
CA ILE A 93 -9.14 8.03 -7.29
C ILE A 93 -9.72 7.46 -8.57
N THR A 94 -10.43 8.28 -9.32
CA THR A 94 -11.06 7.89 -10.59
C THR A 94 -10.75 8.91 -11.66
N GLY A 95 -10.62 8.47 -12.90
CA GLY A 95 -10.34 9.33 -14.05
C GLY A 95 -10.16 8.51 -15.32
N GLY A 96 -10.53 9.07 -16.47
CA GLY A 96 -10.36 8.41 -17.77
C GLY A 96 -11.05 7.04 -17.91
N GLY A 97 -12.10 6.76 -17.14
CA GLY A 97 -12.76 5.45 -17.13
C GLY A 97 -12.05 4.38 -16.28
N TYR A 98 -11.09 4.77 -15.44
CA TYR A 98 -10.41 3.90 -14.48
C TYR A 98 -10.63 4.34 -13.04
N ARG A 99 -10.50 3.39 -12.11
CA ARG A 99 -10.35 3.60 -10.67
C ARG A 99 -9.00 3.04 -10.23
N ALA A 100 -8.20 3.85 -9.57
CA ALA A 100 -6.98 3.43 -8.90
C ALA A 100 -7.23 3.32 -7.40
N SER A 101 -6.77 2.25 -6.77
CA SER A 101 -6.83 2.07 -5.31
C SER A 101 -5.64 1.28 -4.79
N LEU A 102 -5.36 1.45 -3.50
CA LEU A 102 -4.45 0.56 -2.80
C LEU A 102 -5.00 -0.87 -2.73
N GLU A 103 -4.11 -1.85 -2.82
CA GLU A 103 -4.38 -3.27 -2.66
C GLU A 103 -3.44 -3.87 -1.60
N ALA A 104 -3.73 -5.11 -1.20
CA ALA A 104 -2.78 -5.91 -0.45
C ALA A 104 -1.47 -6.05 -1.25
N TYR A 105 -0.35 -6.06 -0.52
CA TYR A 105 0.96 -6.21 -1.13
C TYR A 105 1.05 -7.49 -1.97
N SER A 106 1.52 -7.36 -3.19
CA SER A 106 1.72 -8.47 -4.13
C SER A 106 2.87 -8.14 -5.05
N PHE A 107 3.97 -8.89 -4.96
CA PHE A 107 5.15 -8.71 -5.81
C PHE A 107 5.66 -10.09 -6.22
N GLU A 108 5.85 -10.32 -7.52
CA GLU A 108 6.39 -11.57 -8.05
C GLU A 108 7.82 -11.32 -8.53
N ASN A 109 8.83 -11.86 -7.85
CA ASN A 109 10.21 -11.72 -8.31
C ASN A 109 10.44 -12.57 -9.58
N ILE A 110 10.77 -11.91 -10.69
CA ILE A 110 11.00 -12.52 -12.00
C ILE A 110 12.44 -12.35 -12.50
N THR A 111 13.42 -12.13 -11.62
CA THR A 111 14.85 -11.98 -12.02
C THR A 111 15.46 -13.21 -12.69
N SER A 112 14.78 -14.37 -12.65
CA SER A 112 15.15 -15.57 -13.41
C SER A 112 14.56 -15.63 -14.82
N ALA A 113 13.80 -14.60 -15.24
CA ALA A 113 13.21 -14.50 -16.56
C ALA A 113 14.12 -13.73 -17.54
N ASP A 114 13.60 -13.40 -18.73
CA ASP A 114 14.35 -12.69 -19.74
C ASP A 114 14.59 -11.23 -19.32
N SER A 115 15.86 -10.79 -19.33
CA SER A 115 16.23 -9.38 -19.18
C SER A 115 16.05 -8.63 -20.50
N VAL A 116 15.68 -7.35 -20.44
CA VAL A 116 15.37 -6.55 -21.65
C VAL A 116 16.19 -5.28 -21.81
N LEU A 117 16.63 -4.64 -20.72
CA LEU A 117 17.43 -3.42 -20.80
C LEU A 117 18.92 -3.74 -20.79
N ASN A 118 19.68 -3.03 -21.61
CA ASN A 118 21.12 -3.23 -21.78
C ASN A 118 21.97 -2.05 -21.29
N ASN A 119 21.36 -0.91 -20.96
CA ASN A 119 22.03 0.26 -20.41
C ASN A 119 21.01 1.28 -19.86
N ASP A 120 21.52 2.37 -19.27
CA ASP A 120 20.78 3.62 -19.08
C ASP A 120 20.29 4.22 -20.42
N ASN A 121 19.25 5.05 -20.34
CA ASN A 121 18.65 5.78 -21.46
C ASN A 121 18.28 4.88 -22.65
N SER A 122 17.90 3.65 -22.33
CA SER A 122 17.51 2.63 -23.29
C SER A 122 16.01 2.35 -23.24
N THR A 123 15.50 1.82 -24.35
CA THR A 123 14.18 1.18 -24.40
C THR A 123 14.30 -0.19 -25.05
N ALA A 124 13.41 -1.10 -24.70
CA ALA A 124 13.40 -2.45 -25.22
C ALA A 124 11.99 -2.86 -25.63
N LEU A 125 11.83 -3.22 -26.90
CA LEU A 125 10.56 -3.69 -27.44
C LEU A 125 10.42 -5.20 -27.17
N LEU A 126 9.38 -5.59 -26.45
CA LEU A 126 9.16 -6.99 -26.12
C LEU A 126 8.83 -7.83 -27.37
N PRO A 127 9.23 -9.12 -27.41
CA PRO A 127 8.99 -9.99 -28.56
C PRO A 127 7.51 -10.16 -28.89
N THR A 128 7.18 -10.22 -30.18
CA THR A 128 5.80 -10.53 -30.62
C THR A 128 5.38 -11.97 -30.33
N SER A 129 6.34 -12.87 -30.09
CA SER A 129 6.11 -14.27 -29.69
C SER A 129 5.42 -14.41 -28.33
N LEU A 130 5.31 -13.33 -27.55
CA LEU A 130 4.52 -13.30 -26.31
C LEU A 130 3.04 -13.63 -26.56
N ASN A 131 2.51 -13.35 -27.75
CA ASN A 131 1.11 -13.54 -28.11
C ASN A 131 0.16 -13.00 -27.04
N PHE A 132 0.45 -11.80 -26.51
CA PHE A 132 -0.27 -11.17 -25.40
C PHE A 132 -0.96 -9.91 -25.91
N SER A 133 -2.26 -9.78 -25.66
CA SER A 133 -3.05 -8.60 -26.03
C SER A 133 -3.59 -7.94 -24.78
N PHE A 134 -3.48 -6.61 -24.67
CA PHE A 134 -3.91 -5.86 -23.50
C PHE A 134 -4.87 -4.75 -23.87
N ARG A 135 -6.07 -4.80 -23.28
CA ARG A 135 -7.13 -3.82 -23.48
C ARG A 135 -6.91 -2.61 -22.58
N PHE A 136 -6.54 -1.48 -23.15
CA PHE A 136 -6.19 -0.24 -22.44
C PHE A 136 -6.90 0.97 -23.06
N PHE A 137 -7.63 1.75 -22.26
CA PHE A 137 -8.45 2.89 -22.75
C PHE A 137 -9.30 2.58 -23.99
N GLY A 138 -9.88 1.38 -24.04
CA GLY A 138 -10.74 1.00 -25.16
C GLY A 138 -10.00 0.68 -26.47
N VAL A 139 -8.69 0.41 -26.41
CA VAL A 139 -7.89 -0.09 -27.55
C VAL A 139 -7.13 -1.35 -27.13
N ASP A 140 -6.98 -2.29 -28.06
CA ASP A 140 -6.19 -3.51 -27.85
C ASP A 140 -4.75 -3.31 -28.34
N TYR A 141 -3.80 -3.43 -27.42
CA TYR A 141 -2.37 -3.28 -27.67
C TYR A 141 -1.67 -4.63 -27.57
N ASN A 142 -0.73 -4.88 -28.49
CA ASN A 142 0.04 -6.12 -28.55
C ASN A 142 1.54 -5.89 -28.76
N ARG A 143 1.98 -4.63 -28.65
CA ARG A 143 3.38 -4.22 -28.63
C ARG A 143 3.64 -3.45 -27.36
N PHE A 144 4.67 -3.84 -26.62
CA PHE A 144 5.03 -3.27 -25.34
C PHE A 144 6.50 -2.89 -25.37
N GLN A 145 6.79 -1.61 -25.18
CA GLN A 145 8.15 -1.10 -25.08
C GLN A 145 8.43 -0.73 -23.63
N VAL A 146 9.44 -1.37 -23.06
CA VAL A 146 9.94 -1.11 -21.70
C VAL A 146 10.94 0.03 -21.78
N SER A 147 10.74 1.09 -20.99
CA SER A 147 11.73 2.14 -20.81
C SER A 147 12.61 1.89 -19.60
N SER A 148 13.90 2.24 -19.68
CA SER A 148 14.79 2.38 -18.52
C SER A 148 14.20 3.33 -17.48
N ASN A 149 13.51 4.38 -17.90
CA ASN A 149 12.90 5.38 -17.00
C ASN A 149 11.55 4.94 -16.42
N GLY A 150 11.35 3.65 -16.15
CA GLY A 150 10.27 3.15 -15.29
C GLY A 150 8.84 3.24 -15.85
N PHE A 151 8.68 3.25 -17.18
CA PHE A 151 7.35 3.21 -17.82
C PHE A 151 7.27 2.19 -18.96
N LEU A 152 6.03 1.82 -19.31
CA LEU A 152 5.71 1.06 -20.53
C LEU A 152 5.04 1.98 -21.54
N ALA A 153 5.48 1.91 -22.79
CA ALA A 153 4.77 2.47 -23.93
C ALA A 153 4.09 1.34 -24.72
N LEU A 154 2.83 1.55 -25.08
CA LEU A 154 2.01 0.54 -25.73
C LEU A 154 1.75 0.94 -27.19
N GLY A 155 1.67 -0.09 -28.04
CA GLY A 155 1.45 0.06 -29.47
C GLY A 155 0.74 -1.14 -30.05
N THR A 156 0.38 -1.03 -31.31
CA THR A 156 -0.27 -2.07 -32.09
C THR A 156 0.68 -2.64 -33.14
N SER A 157 0.27 -3.68 -33.84
CA SER A 157 1.03 -4.23 -34.97
C SER A 157 1.25 -3.21 -36.10
N THR A 158 0.31 -2.28 -36.28
CA THR A 158 0.34 -1.25 -37.34
C THR A 158 0.85 0.10 -36.87
N SER A 159 0.90 0.34 -35.55
CA SER A 159 1.41 1.57 -34.93
C SER A 159 2.24 1.17 -33.71
N PRO A 160 3.54 0.83 -33.88
CA PRO A 160 4.39 0.46 -32.77
C PRO A 160 4.55 1.63 -31.77
N PRO A 161 4.92 1.35 -30.51
CA PRO A 161 5.16 2.41 -29.53
C PRO A 161 6.21 3.40 -30.07
N ALA A 162 5.90 4.69 -29.99
CA ALA A 162 6.78 5.77 -30.44
C ALA A 162 7.41 6.45 -29.22
N THR A 163 8.35 5.78 -28.55
CA THR A 163 9.00 6.33 -27.36
C THR A 163 10.51 6.10 -27.36
N ASP A 164 11.25 7.17 -27.11
CA ASP A 164 12.60 7.12 -26.56
C ASP A 164 12.53 6.84 -25.04
N SER A 165 13.68 6.81 -24.36
CA SER A 165 13.73 6.52 -22.92
C SER A 165 13.01 7.57 -22.06
N ARG A 166 12.80 8.81 -22.52
CA ARG A 166 12.20 9.96 -21.79
C ARG A 166 12.55 10.01 -20.30
N PRO A 167 13.74 10.53 -19.93
CA PRO A 167 14.12 10.66 -18.52
C PRO A 167 13.25 11.67 -17.77
N GLU A 168 12.73 12.69 -18.47
CA GLU A 168 11.83 13.67 -17.86
C GLU A 168 10.43 13.10 -17.68
N ASN A 169 10.00 13.01 -16.43
CA ASN A 169 8.64 12.62 -16.08
C ASN A 169 7.65 13.75 -16.38
N LEU A 170 6.38 13.38 -16.64
CA LEU A 170 5.33 14.35 -16.96
C LEU A 170 4.17 14.30 -15.98
N ASN A 171 3.58 15.46 -15.71
CA ASN A 171 2.28 15.51 -15.10
C ASN A 171 1.21 15.05 -16.11
N LEU A 172 0.74 13.81 -15.96
CA LEU A 172 -0.27 13.24 -16.85
C LEU A 172 -1.53 14.08 -16.88
N ASN A 173 -1.96 14.72 -15.78
CA ASN A 173 -3.17 15.54 -15.74
C ASN A 173 -3.08 16.82 -16.59
N SER A 174 -1.87 17.25 -16.98
CA SER A 174 -1.64 18.47 -17.76
C SER A 174 -0.98 18.22 -19.12
N LEU A 175 -1.08 17.02 -19.69
CA LEU A 175 -0.57 16.76 -21.04
C LEU A 175 -1.25 17.67 -22.07
N THR A 176 -0.43 18.35 -22.86
CA THR A 176 -0.81 19.22 -23.98
C THR A 176 -0.46 18.63 -25.35
N THR A 177 0.40 17.61 -25.37
CA THR A 177 0.87 16.91 -26.57
C THR A 177 0.64 15.41 -26.46
N ASN A 178 0.65 14.72 -27.60
CA ASN A 178 0.53 13.28 -27.63
C ASN A 178 1.86 12.62 -27.22
N ILE A 179 1.84 11.84 -26.14
CA ILE A 179 3.00 11.06 -25.66
C ILE A 179 2.90 9.56 -25.98
N GLY A 180 1.77 9.13 -26.54
CA GLY A 180 1.43 7.73 -26.76
C GLY A 180 0.90 7.02 -25.51
N PRO A 181 0.22 5.87 -25.68
CA PRO A 181 -0.38 5.15 -24.56
C PRO A 181 0.70 4.67 -23.60
N THR A 182 0.61 5.11 -22.34
CA THR A 182 1.70 5.02 -21.35
C THR A 182 1.19 4.48 -20.03
N ILE A 183 1.94 3.55 -19.46
CA ILE A 183 1.80 3.09 -18.07
C ILE A 183 3.07 3.52 -17.33
N ALA A 184 2.97 4.60 -16.54
CA ALA A 184 4.04 5.13 -15.72
C ALA A 184 4.07 4.37 -14.39
N ALA A 185 4.95 3.37 -14.28
CA ALA A 185 5.08 2.55 -13.08
C ALA A 185 5.88 3.29 -12.01
N PHE A 186 7.00 3.89 -12.38
CA PHE A 186 7.78 4.84 -11.60
C PHE A 186 8.52 5.71 -12.62
N TRP A 187 7.78 6.54 -13.36
CA TRP A 187 8.39 7.31 -14.44
C TRP A 187 9.23 8.44 -13.87
N ASP A 188 10.54 8.32 -13.97
CA ASP A 188 11.56 9.26 -13.49
C ASP A 188 12.87 9.00 -14.26
N ASP A 189 13.89 9.83 -14.07
CA ASP A 189 15.24 9.60 -14.60
C ASP A 189 15.91 8.47 -13.81
N LEU A 190 15.92 7.26 -14.34
CA LEU A 190 16.44 6.05 -13.70
C LEU A 190 17.66 5.51 -14.44
N ASP A 191 18.64 5.05 -13.68
CA ASP A 191 19.93 4.61 -14.19
C ASP A 191 20.07 3.07 -14.15
N PHE A 192 20.47 2.48 -15.28
CA PHE A 192 20.80 1.07 -15.43
C PHE A 192 22.25 0.83 -15.89
N GLY A 193 23.10 1.86 -15.78
CA GLY A 193 24.53 1.78 -16.06
C GLY A 193 25.35 1.24 -14.88
N GLY A 194 26.61 0.90 -15.15
CA GLY A 194 27.58 0.53 -14.11
C GLY A 194 27.20 -0.74 -13.35
N SER A 195 26.98 -0.61 -12.03
CA SER A 195 26.67 -1.72 -11.13
C SER A 195 25.18 -1.90 -10.82
N TYR A 196 24.31 -1.09 -11.45
CA TYR A 196 22.86 -1.24 -11.32
C TYR A 196 22.37 -2.49 -12.07
N GLY A 197 21.10 -2.85 -11.84
CA GLY A 197 20.51 -4.08 -12.37
C GLY A 197 20.03 -3.96 -13.82
N THR A 198 18.84 -4.49 -14.08
CA THR A 198 18.17 -4.43 -15.40
C THR A 198 16.65 -4.58 -15.20
N ALA A 199 15.88 -4.46 -16.28
CA ALA A 199 14.48 -4.86 -16.27
C ALA A 199 14.30 -6.27 -16.84
N PHE A 200 13.33 -6.99 -16.27
CA PHE A 200 12.92 -8.33 -16.68
C PHE A 200 11.47 -8.34 -17.11
N TYR A 201 11.10 -9.27 -18.00
CA TYR A 201 9.70 -9.51 -18.34
C TYR A 201 9.34 -10.99 -18.31
N ALA A 202 8.07 -11.26 -18.05
CA ALA A 202 7.51 -12.59 -18.04
C ALA A 202 6.03 -12.58 -18.39
N VAL A 203 5.58 -13.52 -19.20
CA VAL A 203 4.16 -13.88 -19.28
C VAL A 203 3.94 -15.09 -18.37
N ARG A 204 2.96 -14.99 -17.48
CA ARG A 204 2.54 -16.05 -16.54
C ARG A 204 1.07 -16.36 -16.72
N GLY A 205 0.64 -17.55 -16.30
CA GLY A 205 -0.73 -18.03 -16.43
C GLY A 205 -0.95 -18.81 -17.72
N THR A 206 -2.19 -19.29 -17.93
CA THR A 206 -2.56 -20.08 -19.11
C THR A 206 -3.55 -19.32 -19.98
N GLN A 207 -3.38 -19.40 -21.30
CA GLN A 207 -4.31 -18.79 -22.26
C GLN A 207 -5.73 -19.38 -22.12
N GLN A 208 -5.81 -20.67 -21.80
CA GLN A 208 -7.07 -21.42 -21.68
C GLN A 208 -7.97 -20.92 -20.54
N GLN A 209 -7.39 -20.31 -19.51
CA GLN A 209 -8.14 -19.80 -18.35
C GLN A 209 -8.39 -18.28 -18.43
N GLY A 210 -7.84 -17.59 -19.43
CA GLY A 210 -7.90 -16.12 -19.49
C GLY A 210 -7.09 -15.43 -18.38
N ASP A 211 -6.25 -16.18 -17.67
CA ASP A 211 -5.54 -15.71 -16.47
C ASP A 211 -4.09 -15.30 -16.77
N ARG A 212 -3.79 -15.01 -18.05
CA ARG A 212 -2.44 -14.56 -18.39
C ARG A 212 -2.20 -13.16 -17.86
N ARG A 213 -0.98 -12.96 -17.37
CA ARG A 213 -0.46 -11.65 -16.98
C ARG A 213 0.91 -11.42 -17.59
N LEU A 214 1.12 -10.22 -18.13
CA LEU A 214 2.44 -9.73 -18.48
C LEU A 214 2.99 -8.99 -17.27
N ILE A 215 4.17 -9.40 -16.84
CA ILE A 215 4.89 -8.84 -15.71
C ILE A 215 6.14 -8.17 -16.25
N VAL A 216 6.38 -6.92 -15.87
CA VAL A 216 7.63 -6.20 -16.14
C VAL A 216 8.18 -5.69 -14.81
N GLN A 217 9.39 -6.13 -14.44
CA GLN A 217 10.08 -5.77 -13.20
C GLN A 217 11.30 -4.93 -13.54
N TRP A 218 11.38 -3.72 -12.99
CA TRP A 218 12.62 -2.95 -12.93
C TRP A 218 13.34 -3.34 -11.64
N ASN A 219 14.49 -3.99 -11.78
CA ASN A 219 15.23 -4.57 -10.67
C ASN A 219 16.52 -3.79 -10.44
N GLN A 220 16.69 -3.27 -9.23
CA GLN A 220 17.86 -2.50 -8.81
C GLN A 220 18.16 -1.34 -9.78
N ALA A 221 17.14 -0.53 -10.07
CA ALA A 221 17.29 0.69 -10.85
C ALA A 221 17.92 1.78 -9.97
N GLY A 222 19.01 2.40 -10.43
CA GLY A 222 19.58 3.59 -9.82
C GLY A 222 18.79 4.85 -10.15
N VAL A 223 19.22 5.98 -9.59
CA VAL A 223 18.70 7.30 -9.94
C VAL A 223 19.65 7.99 -10.93
N GLY A 224 19.08 8.59 -11.98
CA GLY A 224 19.83 9.35 -12.97
C GLY A 224 20.53 10.58 -12.38
N GLY A 225 21.63 10.99 -13.00
CA GLY A 225 22.37 12.21 -12.64
C GLY A 225 23.11 12.19 -11.29
N THR A 226 22.91 11.18 -10.44
CA THR A 226 23.64 11.05 -9.17
C THR A 226 23.97 9.59 -8.86
N ASN A 227 25.25 9.28 -8.66
CA ASN A 227 25.64 7.97 -8.15
C ASN A 227 25.67 8.00 -6.63
N ASN A 228 24.52 7.72 -6.00
CA ASN A 228 24.40 7.59 -4.55
C ASN A 228 24.58 6.13 -4.07
N GLY A 229 24.72 5.17 -5.00
CA GLY A 229 24.89 3.75 -4.74
C GLY A 229 23.63 3.02 -4.24
N GLY A 230 22.48 3.70 -4.17
CA GLY A 230 21.21 3.06 -3.84
C GLY A 230 20.38 2.77 -5.08
N ASP A 231 19.49 1.80 -4.94
CA ASP A 231 18.67 1.31 -6.02
C ASP A 231 17.23 1.06 -5.56
N ILE A 232 16.32 0.93 -6.50
CA ILE A 232 14.91 0.62 -6.25
C ILE A 232 14.46 -0.57 -7.07
N THR A 233 13.41 -1.24 -6.62
CA THR A 233 12.86 -2.41 -7.29
C THR A 233 11.33 -2.36 -7.28
N PHE A 234 10.74 -2.34 -8.47
CA PHE A 234 9.30 -2.21 -8.65
C PHE A 234 8.83 -2.95 -9.92
N GLN A 235 7.52 -3.11 -10.05
CA GLN A 235 6.92 -3.96 -11.08
C GLN A 235 5.57 -3.44 -11.55
N ALA A 236 5.32 -3.60 -12.85
CA ALA A 236 4.01 -3.48 -13.46
C ALA A 236 3.48 -4.86 -13.88
N VAL A 237 2.23 -5.14 -13.57
CA VAL A 237 1.53 -6.37 -13.97
C VAL A 237 0.27 -5.99 -14.75
N LEU A 238 0.19 -6.44 -16.01
CA LEU A 238 -0.94 -6.26 -16.89
C LEU A 238 -1.74 -7.56 -16.95
N PHE A 239 -3.02 -7.51 -16.57
CA PHE A 239 -3.90 -8.68 -16.60
C PHE A 239 -4.66 -8.73 -17.93
N GLU A 240 -4.43 -9.78 -18.72
CA GLU A 240 -4.92 -9.87 -20.10
C GLU A 240 -6.45 -9.73 -20.20
N ASN A 241 -7.18 -10.55 -19.42
CA ASN A 241 -8.64 -10.62 -19.52
C ASN A 241 -9.33 -9.42 -18.85
N SER A 242 -8.90 -9.02 -17.65
CA SER A 242 -9.55 -7.91 -16.93
C SER A 242 -9.14 -6.54 -17.43
N GLY A 243 -8.01 -6.40 -18.14
CA GLY A 243 -7.44 -5.10 -18.50
C GLY A 243 -6.97 -4.30 -17.27
N ASP A 244 -6.84 -4.96 -16.11
CA ASP A 244 -6.33 -4.33 -14.90
C ASP A 244 -4.82 -4.15 -14.98
N ILE A 245 -4.35 -3.15 -14.24
CA ILE A 245 -2.93 -2.85 -14.08
C ILE A 245 -2.64 -2.84 -12.59
N LEU A 246 -1.63 -3.58 -12.17
CA LEU A 246 -1.10 -3.55 -10.80
C LEU A 246 0.32 -3.00 -10.83
N LEU A 247 0.57 -1.95 -10.06
CA LEU A 247 1.90 -1.41 -9.83
C LEU A 247 2.31 -1.79 -8.40
N SER A 248 3.45 -2.43 -8.22
CA SER A 248 3.89 -2.93 -6.92
C SER A 248 5.36 -2.58 -6.70
N TYR A 249 5.69 -2.08 -5.50
CA TYR A 249 7.04 -1.60 -5.19
C TYR A 249 7.61 -2.40 -4.04
N ALA A 250 8.69 -3.16 -4.29
CA ALA A 250 9.44 -3.86 -3.25
C ALA A 250 10.40 -2.90 -2.54
N ASP A 251 11.08 -2.06 -3.32
CA ASP A 251 11.94 -0.99 -2.83
C ASP A 251 11.71 0.29 -3.65
N THR A 252 11.78 1.43 -2.98
CA THR A 252 11.58 2.80 -3.46
C THR A 252 12.52 3.77 -2.75
N PHE A 253 13.49 3.27 -1.98
CA PHE A 253 14.38 4.09 -1.16
C PHE A 253 15.82 4.02 -1.69
N PHE A 254 16.20 5.01 -2.49
CA PHE A 254 17.56 5.19 -3.00
C PHE A 254 18.58 5.56 -1.91
N GLY A 255 18.16 5.98 -0.72
CA GLY A 255 19.07 6.33 0.38
C GLY A 255 18.78 7.69 1.02
N SER A 256 19.50 7.99 2.11
CA SER A 256 19.24 9.20 2.88
C SER A 256 19.50 10.49 2.09
N GLY A 257 18.59 11.46 2.20
CA GLY A 257 18.72 12.77 1.54
C GLY A 257 18.42 12.79 0.04
N VAL A 258 18.00 11.67 -0.56
CA VAL A 258 17.66 11.60 -1.99
C VAL A 258 16.23 12.08 -2.23
N ALA A 259 16.04 13.04 -3.14
CA ALA A 259 14.73 13.63 -3.42
C ALA A 259 13.76 12.64 -4.09
N ASN A 260 14.27 11.71 -4.90
CA ASN A 260 13.49 10.73 -5.65
C ASN A 260 12.89 9.62 -4.77
N ASN A 261 13.32 9.52 -3.50
CA ASN A 261 12.82 8.53 -2.56
C ASN A 261 11.30 8.47 -2.54
N ASN A 262 10.79 7.24 -2.57
CA ASN A 262 9.36 6.95 -2.52
C ASN A 262 8.57 7.60 -3.66
N GLY A 263 9.20 7.93 -4.79
CA GLY A 263 8.54 8.59 -5.92
C GLY A 263 8.44 10.11 -5.77
N GLY A 264 9.32 10.71 -4.96
CA GLY A 264 9.33 12.16 -4.70
C GLY A 264 9.49 13.04 -5.95
N SER A 265 10.00 12.49 -7.05
CA SER A 265 10.12 13.12 -8.37
C SER A 265 9.50 12.28 -9.49
N ALA A 266 8.85 11.16 -9.16
CA ALA A 266 8.32 10.25 -10.17
C ALA A 266 6.87 10.58 -10.54
N THR A 267 6.48 10.17 -11.75
CA THR A 267 5.08 10.02 -12.15
C THR A 267 4.63 8.57 -11.97
N VAL A 268 3.49 8.39 -11.32
CA VAL A 268 2.80 7.09 -11.23
C VAL A 268 1.39 7.25 -11.79
N GLY A 269 1.04 6.46 -12.79
CA GLY A 269 -0.28 6.56 -13.41
C GLY A 269 -0.37 5.92 -14.78
N ILE A 270 -1.50 6.17 -15.44
CA ILE A 270 -1.84 5.62 -16.75
C ILE A 270 -2.43 6.71 -17.65
N SER A 271 -2.17 6.66 -18.95
CA SER A 271 -2.77 7.57 -19.94
C SER A 271 -2.84 6.91 -21.31
N ASP A 272 -3.87 7.22 -22.10
CA ASP A 272 -3.92 6.90 -23.53
C ASP A 272 -2.92 7.73 -24.37
N GLY A 273 -2.25 8.67 -23.73
CA GLY A 273 -1.23 9.54 -24.31
C GLY A 273 -1.79 10.78 -24.98
N GLN A 274 -3.11 10.90 -25.15
CA GLN A 274 -3.73 12.01 -25.86
C GLN A 274 -4.13 13.14 -24.90
N PRO A 275 -4.16 14.41 -25.37
CA PRO A 275 -4.66 15.54 -24.58
C PRO A 275 -6.20 15.56 -24.50
N ASN A 276 -6.85 14.42 -24.27
CA ASN A 276 -8.31 14.24 -24.28
C ASN A 276 -8.90 13.93 -22.89
N GLY A 277 -8.07 13.85 -21.84
CA GLY A 277 -8.53 13.53 -20.48
C GLY A 277 -8.60 12.03 -20.14
N GLN A 278 -8.24 11.13 -21.06
CA GLN A 278 -8.18 9.69 -20.82
C GLN A 278 -6.87 9.31 -20.09
N ARG A 279 -6.89 9.52 -18.79
CA ARG A 279 -5.73 9.38 -17.90
C ARG A 279 -6.17 9.25 -16.45
N LEU A 280 -5.30 8.63 -15.66
CA LEU A 280 -5.43 8.57 -14.22
C LEU A 280 -4.04 8.59 -13.57
N GLN A 281 -3.70 9.71 -12.93
CA GLN A 281 -2.44 9.90 -12.22
C GLN A 281 -2.64 9.61 -10.73
N TRP A 282 -1.87 8.68 -10.19
CA TRP A 282 -1.82 8.40 -8.76
C TRP A 282 -0.96 9.43 -8.02
N SER A 283 0.23 9.71 -8.54
CA SER A 283 1.14 10.70 -7.98
C SER A 283 2.00 11.34 -9.08
N TYR A 284 2.49 12.54 -8.76
CA TYR A 284 3.47 13.28 -9.54
C TYR A 284 4.31 14.10 -8.59
N ASN A 285 5.62 13.92 -8.63
CA ASN A 285 6.59 14.64 -7.80
C ASN A 285 6.16 14.68 -6.32
N THR A 286 5.67 13.53 -5.82
CA THR A 286 5.10 13.43 -4.48
C THR A 286 5.40 12.03 -3.93
N PRO A 287 6.14 11.96 -2.80
CA PRO A 287 6.53 10.67 -2.24
C PRO A 287 5.34 9.91 -1.66
N PHE A 288 5.38 8.59 -1.77
CA PHE A 288 4.50 7.69 -1.02
C PHE A 288 4.73 7.89 0.48
N SER A 289 3.65 7.84 1.27
CA SER A 289 3.72 7.97 2.73
C SER A 289 3.20 6.72 3.43
N GLY A 290 3.78 6.40 4.58
CA GLY A 290 3.29 5.34 5.47
C GLY A 290 3.73 3.91 5.12
N TYR A 291 4.79 3.73 4.33
CA TYR A 291 5.35 2.42 3.99
C TYR A 291 6.66 2.15 4.72
N ALA A 292 6.88 0.89 5.09
CA ALA A 292 8.05 0.40 5.83
C ALA A 292 8.25 -1.09 5.50
N PRO A 293 9.47 -1.63 5.66
CA PRO A 293 9.81 -3.01 5.29
C PRO A 293 8.78 -4.04 5.76
N PRO A 294 8.50 -5.10 4.98
CA PRO A 294 9.33 -5.64 3.89
C PRO A 294 9.18 -4.94 2.53
N GLN A 295 8.23 -4.00 2.38
CA GLN A 295 8.10 -3.16 1.19
C GLN A 295 8.22 -1.68 1.56
N THR A 296 8.98 -0.90 0.80
CA THR A 296 9.07 0.55 1.07
C THR A 296 8.04 1.36 0.29
N GLY A 297 7.19 0.73 -0.52
CA GLY A 297 6.13 1.38 -1.29
C GLY A 297 4.80 0.60 -1.36
N PRO A 298 3.77 1.16 -2.01
CA PRO A 298 2.43 0.59 -2.08
C PRO A 298 2.28 -0.61 -3.03
N THR A 299 1.08 -1.17 -3.09
CA THR A 299 0.59 -1.85 -4.28
C THR A 299 -0.67 -1.12 -4.76
N ILE A 300 -0.66 -0.63 -5.99
CA ILE A 300 -1.71 0.22 -6.57
C ILE A 300 -2.34 -0.53 -7.74
N ARG A 301 -3.66 -0.71 -7.72
CA ARG A 301 -4.39 -1.34 -8.81
C ARG A 301 -5.30 -0.36 -9.53
N PHE A 302 -5.10 -0.26 -10.84
CA PHE A 302 -5.97 0.44 -11.76
C PHE A 302 -6.93 -0.57 -12.37
N ARG A 303 -8.23 -0.36 -12.15
CA ARG A 303 -9.30 -1.16 -12.72
C ARG A 303 -10.13 -0.30 -13.64
N ARG A 304 -10.62 -0.88 -14.74
CA ARG A 304 -11.62 -0.22 -15.58
C ARG A 304 -12.89 -0.05 -14.77
N ILE A 305 -13.48 1.14 -14.81
CA ILE A 305 -14.84 1.37 -14.36
C ILE A 305 -15.71 0.90 -15.53
N THR A 306 -16.22 -0.32 -15.44
CA THR A 306 -17.19 -0.82 -16.41
C THR A 306 -18.43 0.08 -16.35
N PRO A 307 -19.00 0.52 -17.49
CA PRO A 307 -20.36 1.02 -17.52
C PRO A 307 -21.35 -0.03 -16.99
#